data_AF-A0A920MR06-F1
#
_entry.id   AF-A0A920MR06-F1
#
_cell.length_a   1.000
_cell.length_b   1.000
_cell.length_c   1.000
_cell.angle_alpha   90.00
_cell.angle_beta   90.00
_cell.angle_gamma   90.00
#
_symmetry.space_group_name_H-M   'P 1'
#
loop_
_entity.id
_entity.type
_entity.pdbx_description
1 polymer ?
#
loop_
_entity_poly.entity_id
_entity_poly.type
_entity_poly.pdbx_seq_one_letter_code
_entity_poly.pdbx_strand_id
1 'polypeptide(L)' 'MEGKFQNKVLHIFINHWPSNYGGREKAIPKRTSTAELIIKEIKTLKMNDEFAEIILLGDFNENPDEKNIQLLEQVGF' A
#
# COMPACT_ATOMS: atom_id res chain seq x y z
N MET A 1 -9.93 4.03 4.66
CA MET A 1 -10.83 5.13 5.07
C MET A 1 -11.20 5.90 3.81
N GLU A 2 -12.43 6.40 3.69
CA GLU A 2 -12.84 7.25 2.56
C GLU A 2 -13.18 8.66 3.04
N GLY A 3 -12.82 9.66 2.23
CA GLY A 3 -13.17 11.06 2.45
C GLY A 3 -13.61 11.72 1.15
N LYS A 4 -14.43 12.76 1.20
CA LYS A 4 -14.81 13.53 0.00
C LYS A 4 -13.92 14.76 -0.13
N PHE A 5 -13.29 14.92 -1.29
CA PHE A 5 -12.47 16.09 -1.62
C PHE A 5 -12.81 16.54 -3.04
N GLN A 6 -13.17 17.81 -3.24
CA GLN A 6 -13.55 18.38 -4.54
C GLN A 6 -14.59 17.52 -5.31
N ASN A 7 -15.64 17.05 -4.62
CA ASN A 7 -16.67 16.15 -5.14
C ASN A 7 -16.20 14.76 -5.61
N LYS A 8 -14.94 14.38 -5.37
CA LYS A 8 -14.44 13.02 -5.55
C LYS A 8 -14.33 12.29 -4.22
N VAL A 9 -14.49 10.96 -4.25
CA VAL A 9 -14.17 10.10 -3.11
C VAL A 9 -12.68 9.78 -3.18
N LEU A 10 -11.97 10.07 -2.09
CA LEU A 10 -10.56 9.78 -1.91
C LEU A 10 -10.43 8.60 -0.94
N HIS A 11 -9.84 7.51 -1.42
CA HIS A 11 -9.55 6.34 -0.62
C HIS A 11 -8.14 6.45 -0.04
N ILE A 12 -8.05 6.49 1.28
CA ILE A 12 -6.78 6.66 1.99
C ILE A 12 -6.44 5.36 2.72
N PHE A 13 -5.26 4.81 2.40
CA PHE A 13 -4.61 3.70 3.07
C PHE A 13 -3.43 4.25 3.88
N ILE A 14 -3.52 4.15 5.20
CA ILE A 14 -2.44 4.52 6.12
C ILE A 14 -1.83 3.23 6.65
N ASN A 15 -0.53 3.05 6.47
CA ASN A 15 0.17 1.84 6.87
C ASN A 15 1.32 2.14 7.85
N HIS A 16 1.64 1.14 8.68
CA HIS A 16 2.85 1.10 9.49
C HIS A 16 3.38 -0.33 9.47
N TRP A 17 4.31 -0.59 8.57
CA TRP A 17 4.84 -1.93 8.33
C TRP A 17 5.74 -2.40 9.48
N PRO A 18 5.87 -3.72 9.68
CA PRO A 18 6.72 -4.27 10.74
C PRO A 18 8.14 -3.70 10.67
N SER A 19 8.62 -3.14 11.77
CA SER A 19 10.00 -2.65 11.88
C SER A 19 11.00 -3.81 11.84
N ASN A 20 12.29 -3.51 11.77
CA ASN A 20 13.36 -4.52 11.79
C ASN A 20 13.60 -5.15 13.18
N TYR A 21 12.73 -4.88 14.16
CA TYR A 21 12.86 -5.40 15.50
C TYR A 21 12.79 -6.95 15.50
N GLY A 22 13.84 -7.60 15.98
CA GLY A 22 13.99 -9.06 15.93
C GLY A 22 14.61 -9.61 14.63
N GLY A 23 15.06 -8.72 13.72
CA GLY A 23 15.82 -9.04 12.52
C GLY A 23 15.06 -8.74 11.23
N ARG A 24 15.75 -8.10 10.27
CA ARG A 24 15.19 -7.73 8.97
C ARG A 24 14.66 -8.94 8.19
N GLU A 25 15.35 -10.06 8.24
CA GLU A 25 14.91 -11.31 7.58
C GLU A 25 13.55 -11.82 8.08
N LYS A 26 13.21 -11.58 9.36
CA LYS A 26 11.89 -11.95 9.90
C LYS A 26 10.80 -10.92 9.56
N ALA A 27 11.19 -9.68 9.29
CA ALA A 27 10.28 -8.60 8.91
C ALA A 27 9.87 -8.70 7.44
N ILE A 28 10.81 -9.04 6.54
CA ILE A 28 10.59 -9.09 5.09
C ILE A 28 9.35 -9.92 4.71
N PRO A 29 9.15 -11.18 5.17
CA PRO A 29 7.98 -11.96 4.78
C PRO A 29 6.66 -11.31 5.20
N LYS A 30 6.63 -10.65 6.36
CA LYS A 30 5.45 -9.94 6.85
C LYS A 30 5.15 -8.69 6.01
N ARG A 31 6.20 -7.98 5.57
CA ARG A 31 6.08 -6.84 4.65
C ARG A 31 5.60 -7.28 3.28
N THR A 32 6.12 -8.38 2.75
CA THR A 32 5.65 -8.97 1.49
C THR A 32 4.16 -9.30 1.56
N SER A 33 3.69 -10.01 2.60
CA SER A 33 2.26 -10.29 2.77
C SER A 33 1.42 -9.02 2.92
N THR A 34 1.97 -7.97 3.56
CA THR A 34 1.27 -6.68 3.69
C THR A 34 1.17 -5.97 2.34
N ALA A 35 2.23 -5.96 1.54
CA ALA A 35 2.24 -5.39 0.19
C ALA A 35 1.24 -6.10 -0.74
N GLU A 36 1.24 -7.43 -0.73
CA GLU A 36 0.29 -8.25 -1.52
C GLU A 36 -1.16 -7.98 -1.14
N LEU A 37 -1.45 -7.85 0.16
CA LEU A 37 -2.77 -7.47 0.64
C LEU A 37 -3.19 -6.09 0.14
N ILE A 38 -2.33 -5.08 0.29
CA ILE A 38 -2.60 -3.72 -0.18
C ILE A 38 -2.89 -3.70 -1.68
N ILE A 39 -2.08 -4.41 -2.48
CA ILE A 39 -2.27 -4.53 -3.93
C ILE A 39 -3.61 -5.15 -4.27
N LYS A 40 -4.00 -6.21 -3.55
CA LYS A 40 -5.29 -6.87 -3.74
C LYS A 40 -6.45 -5.92 -3.47
N GLU A 41 -6.41 -5.21 -2.34
CA GLU A 41 -7.45 -4.24 -1.97
C GLU A 41 -7.55 -3.09 -2.98
N ILE A 42 -6.42 -2.54 -3.42
CA ILE A 42 -6.38 -1.48 -4.45
C ILE A 42 -6.95 -2.00 -5.78
N LYS A 43 -6.57 -3.20 -6.21
CA LYS A 43 -7.13 -3.82 -7.43
C LYS A 43 -8.63 -4.02 -7.32
N THR A 44 -9.13 -4.50 -6.18
CA THR A 44 -10.57 -4.66 -5.95
C THR A 44 -11.30 -3.33 -6.01
N LEU A 45 -10.76 -2.26 -5.42
CA LEU A 45 -11.34 -0.91 -5.54
C LEU A 45 -11.36 -0.45 -7.01
N LYS A 46 -10.24 -0.58 -7.72
CA LYS A 46 -10.13 -0.19 -9.13
C LYS A 46 -11.02 -1.01 -10.08
N MET A 47 -11.33 -2.26 -9.74
CA MET A 47 -12.29 -3.07 -10.49
C MET A 47 -13.73 -2.55 -10.35
N ASN A 48 -14.07 -1.96 -9.21
CA ASN A 48 -15.40 -1.40 -8.95
C ASN A 48 -15.52 0.06 -9.43
N ASP A 49 -14.43 0.81 -9.38
CA ASP A 49 -14.32 2.18 -9.88
C ASP A 49 -12.93 2.40 -10.49
N GLU A 50 -12.85 2.36 -11.81
CA GLU A 50 -11.60 2.56 -12.58
C GLU A 50 -10.93 3.90 -12.25
N PHE A 51 -11.74 4.92 -11.92
CA PHE A 51 -11.29 6.28 -11.61
C PHE A 51 -11.12 6.53 -10.11
N ALA A 52 -11.16 5.48 -9.27
CA ALA A 52 -10.97 5.63 -7.83
C ALA A 52 -9.66 6.37 -7.53
N GLU A 53 -9.75 7.47 -6.77
CA GLU A 53 -8.61 8.25 -6.32
C GLU A 53 -8.06 7.61 -5.04
N ILE A 54 -6.81 7.17 -5.07
CA ILE A 54 -6.22 6.37 -3.99
C ILE A 54 -4.90 7.01 -3.54
N ILE A 55 -4.75 7.21 -2.23
CA ILE A 55 -3.47 7.57 -1.61
C ILE A 55 -3.08 6.46 -0.65
N LEU A 56 -1.91 5.87 -0.91
CA LEU A 56 -1.23 4.97 0.00
C LEU A 56 -0.07 5.73 0.66
N LEU A 57 -0.13 5.88 1.99
CA LEU A 57 0.89 6.60 2.74
C LEU A 57 1.19 5.90 4.08
N GLY A 58 2.28 6.32 4.71
CA GLY A 58 2.68 5.83 6.02
C GLY A 58 4.15 5.41 6.05
N ASP A 59 4.50 4.60 7.03
CA ASP A 59 5.84 4.09 7.21
C ASP A 59 5.94 2.64 6.75
N PHE A 60 6.62 2.44 5.62
CA PHE A 60 6.81 1.14 5.00
C PHE A 60 8.02 0.38 5.57
N ASN A 61 8.90 1.06 6.33
CA ASN A 61 10.16 0.50 6.83
C ASN A 61 11.07 -0.13 5.73
N GLU A 62 10.90 0.28 4.47
CA GLU A 62 11.72 -0.12 3.32
C GLU A 62 12.09 1.09 2.47
N ASN A 63 13.26 1.03 1.84
CA ASN A 63 13.70 2.05 0.89
C ASN A 63 12.96 1.92 -0.46
N PRO A 64 12.90 3.01 -1.27
CA PRO A 64 12.21 3.00 -2.55
C PRO A 64 12.70 1.93 -3.54
N ASP A 65 13.97 1.52 -3.46
CA ASP A 65 14.60 0.53 -4.32
C ASP A 65 14.37 -0.93 -3.85
N GLU A 66 13.65 -1.14 -2.74
CA GLU A 66 13.37 -2.46 -2.21
C GLU A 66 12.20 -3.15 -2.92
N LYS A 67 12.25 -4.49 -2.96
CA LYS A 67 11.32 -5.32 -3.72
C LYS A 67 9.85 -5.12 -3.36
N ASN A 68 9.49 -4.97 -2.08
CA ASN A 68 8.08 -4.82 -1.73
C ASN A 68 7.55 -3.43 -2.10
N ILE A 69 8.40 -2.39 -2.10
CA ILE A 69 8.02 -1.07 -2.61
C ILE A 69 7.85 -1.11 -4.12
N GLN A 70 8.80 -1.70 -4.85
CA GLN A 70 8.68 -1.91 -6.30
C GLN A 70 7.43 -2.73 -6.68
N LEU A 71 7.02 -3.67 -5.84
CA LEU A 71 5.79 -4.43 -6.06
C LEU A 71 4.54 -3.53 -6.03
N LEU A 72 4.51 -2.50 -5.18
CA LEU A 72 3.39 -1.54 -5.09
C LEU A 72 3.26 -0.67 -6.35
N GLU A 73 4.35 -0.43 -7.09
CA GLU A 73 4.31 0.34 -8.35
C GLU A 73 3.39 -0.30 -9.40
N GLN A 74 3.12 -1.61 -9.31
CA GLN A 74 2.17 -2.30 -10.20
C GLN A 74 0.73 -1.78 -10.10
N VAL A 75 0.39 -1.12 -9.00
CA VAL A 75 -0.95 -0.57 -8.76
C VAL A 75 -0.96 0.95 -8.60
N GLY A 76 0.20 1.60 -8.73
CA GLY A 76 0.35 3.04 -8.63
C GLY A 76 0.92 3.63 -9.91
N PHE A 77 0.05 4.24 -10.72
CA PHE A 77 0.38 5.23 -11.75
C PHE A 77 -0.69 6.31 -11.75
#